data_AF-A0A1I0DXK4-F1
#
_entry.id   AF-A0A1I0DXK4-F1
#
_cell.length_a   1.000
_cell.length_b   1.000
_cell.length_c   1.000
_cell.angle_alpha   90.00
_cell.angle_beta   90.00
_cell.angle_gamma   90.00
#
_symmetry.space_group_name_H-M   'P 1'
#
loop_
_entity.id
_entity.type
_entity.pdbx_description
1 polymer ?
#
loop_
_entity_poly.entity_id
_entity_poly.type
_entity_poly.pdbx_seq_one_letter_code
_entity_poly.pdbx_strand_id
1 'polypeptide(L)'
;MVSKLEILQRFYQIYLEQESDYFVYQEKFYYICRINNFTNDYPYYMNSLNLVGFTVVNNCFNRPITMDYILYTYQIETYHIDTFIRQSMIPIQSTVEIIKIKESWCKILDEAKCKIGNYASRISHFEHFVVLSYYYQGLGECAISVLNQIKSKEIPAGIEHFYMNDSYEVLCCPSNFLVASRVKDLATGYKNNLISINELEEYINYINLSTDELTYLYARLLFPGQFMQLAINDDCNDSQVKKRLLNIYQNIDNEKVNLIQAYEMLSRYTSIPKIAWL
;
A
#
# COMPACT_ATOMS: atom_id res chain seq x y z
N MET A 1 -19.83 18.67 4.64
CA MET A 1 -18.41 18.35 4.88
C MET A 1 -17.72 19.67 5.15
N VAL A 2 -16.92 19.80 6.22
CA VAL A 2 -16.28 21.07 6.59
C VAL A 2 -14.96 21.24 5.84
N SER A 3 -14.72 22.45 5.32
CA SER A 3 -13.54 22.77 4.52
C SER A 3 -12.26 22.78 5.37
N LYS A 4 -11.15 22.26 4.82
CA LYS A 4 -9.84 22.32 5.46
C LYS A 4 -9.37 23.77 5.62
N LEU A 5 -9.69 24.64 4.66
CA LEU A 5 -9.38 26.07 4.73
C LEU A 5 -10.06 26.73 5.92
N GLU A 6 -11.34 26.43 6.15
CA GLU A 6 -12.08 26.96 7.30
C GLU A 6 -11.49 26.49 8.63
N ILE A 7 -11.07 25.22 8.70
CA ILE A 7 -10.41 24.66 9.88
C ILE A 7 -9.08 25.40 10.15
N LEU A 8 -8.21 25.50 9.15
CA LEU A 8 -6.91 26.15 9.25
C LEU A 8 -7.04 27.63 9.62
N GLN A 9 -7.95 28.35 8.97
CA GLN A 9 -8.16 29.77 9.22
C GLN A 9 -8.71 30.04 10.63
N ARG A 10 -9.78 29.34 11.02
CA ARG A 10 -10.49 29.64 12.28
C ARG A 10 -9.76 29.12 13.52
N PHE A 11 -9.10 27.98 13.41
CA PHE A 11 -8.53 27.28 14.57
C PHE A 11 -7.01 27.36 14.64
N TYR A 12 -6.32 27.59 13.52
CA TYR A 12 -4.83 27.64 13.49
C TYR A 12 -4.29 28.99 13.03
N GLN A 13 -5.14 29.92 12.58
CA GLN A 13 -4.74 31.22 12.02
C GLN A 13 -3.79 31.08 10.81
N ILE A 14 -3.95 29.99 10.05
CA ILE A 14 -3.23 29.70 8.82
C ILE A 14 -4.15 30.01 7.64
N TYR A 15 -3.68 30.85 6.72
CA TYR A 15 -4.44 31.28 5.54
C TYR A 15 -3.80 30.68 4.29
N LEU A 16 -4.56 29.85 3.58
CA LEU A 16 -4.16 29.23 2.32
C LEU A 16 -5.15 29.64 1.22
N GLU A 17 -4.67 29.74 -0.01
CA GLU A 17 -5.50 30.08 -1.18
C GLU A 17 -6.28 28.87 -1.71
N GLN A 18 -5.74 27.65 -1.53
CA GLN A 18 -6.30 26.41 -2.05
C GLN A 18 -6.21 25.29 -1.02
N GLU A 19 -7.18 24.37 -1.06
CA GLU A 19 -7.13 23.17 -0.22
C GLU A 19 -5.97 22.27 -0.66
N SER A 20 -5.13 21.90 0.31
CA SER A 20 -4.08 20.92 0.14
C SER A 20 -3.87 20.17 1.45
N ASP A 21 -3.48 18.90 1.34
CA ASP A 21 -3.14 18.06 2.48
C ASP A 21 -1.75 18.44 3.01
N TYR A 22 -0.82 18.71 2.10
CA TYR A 22 0.54 19.17 2.37
C TYR A 22 0.70 20.63 1.93
N PHE A 23 1.28 21.47 2.78
CA PHE A 23 1.52 22.87 2.44
C PHE A 23 2.68 23.47 3.24
N VAL A 24 3.23 24.56 2.72
CA VAL A 24 4.25 25.36 3.39
C VAL A 24 3.61 26.65 3.87
N TYR A 25 3.80 26.99 5.15
CA TYR A 25 3.36 28.26 5.73
C TYR A 25 4.44 28.78 6.65
N GLN A 26 4.86 30.04 6.45
CA GLN A 26 5.93 30.67 7.24
C GLN A 26 7.20 29.78 7.33
N GLU A 27 7.67 29.28 6.19
CA GLU A 27 8.87 28.43 6.06
C GLU A 27 8.81 27.08 6.82
N LYS A 28 7.63 26.64 7.27
CA LYS A 28 7.41 25.33 7.90
C LYS A 28 6.51 24.46 7.04
N PHE A 29 6.81 23.17 7.02
CA PHE A 29 5.98 22.17 6.38
C PHE A 29 4.86 21.72 7.32
N TYR A 30 3.67 21.59 6.74
CA TYR A 30 2.48 21.17 7.44
C TYR A 30 1.76 20.06 6.67
N TYR A 31 1.07 19.22 7.43
CA TYR A 31 0.21 18.18 6.90
C TYR A 31 -1.10 18.11 7.69
N ILE A 32 -2.24 18.18 7.01
CA ILE A 32 -3.56 18.07 7.63
C ILE A 32 -4.28 16.82 7.13
N CYS A 33 -4.67 15.96 8.07
CA CYS A 33 -5.38 14.72 7.76
C CYS A 33 -6.53 14.48 8.72
N ARG A 34 -7.46 13.62 8.29
CA ARG A 34 -8.46 13.07 9.21
C ARG A 34 -7.81 12.06 10.15
N ILE A 35 -8.36 11.94 11.35
CA ILE A 35 -7.98 10.89 12.29
C ILE A 35 -8.20 9.53 11.63
N ASN A 36 -7.21 8.65 11.77
CA ASN A 36 -7.29 7.25 11.37
C ASN A 36 -7.01 6.33 12.58
N ASN A 37 -7.14 5.02 12.36
CA ASN A 37 -6.96 4.01 13.42
C ASN A 37 -5.52 3.90 13.95
N PHE A 38 -4.51 4.43 13.25
CA PHE A 38 -3.10 4.35 13.63
C PHE A 38 -2.59 5.62 14.33
N THR A 39 -3.37 6.71 14.32
CA THR A 39 -3.01 8.03 14.85
C THR A 39 -2.38 7.98 16.24
N ASN A 40 -2.91 7.12 17.13
CA ASN A 40 -2.44 7.01 18.51
C ASN A 40 -1.10 6.26 18.65
N ASP A 41 -0.80 5.36 17.71
CA ASP A 41 0.41 4.52 17.73
C ASP A 41 1.57 5.18 16.97
N TYR A 42 1.28 6.22 16.20
CA TYR A 42 2.26 6.90 15.34
C TYR A 42 3.53 7.37 16.07
N PRO A 43 3.48 8.03 17.24
CA PRO A 43 4.70 8.44 17.94
C PRO A 43 5.58 7.27 18.37
N TYR A 44 4.97 6.15 18.79
CA TYR A 44 5.71 4.95 19.16
C TYR A 44 6.40 4.32 17.94
N TYR A 45 5.71 4.31 16.80
CA TYR A 45 6.27 3.81 15.56
C TYR A 45 7.44 4.66 15.06
N MET A 46 7.30 5.99 15.01
CA MET A 46 8.41 6.89 14.63
C MET A 46 9.61 6.75 15.57
N ASN A 47 9.37 6.65 16.89
CA ASN A 47 10.44 6.44 17.85
C ASN A 47 11.19 5.11 17.62
N SER A 48 10.49 4.05 17.21
CA SER A 48 11.14 2.77 16.86
C SER A 48 12.04 2.85 15.62
N LEU A 49 11.81 3.84 14.76
CA LEU A 49 12.65 4.15 13.60
C LEU A 49 13.78 5.15 13.91
N ASN A 50 13.88 5.64 15.14
CA ASN A 50 14.74 6.77 15.54
C ASN A 50 14.46 8.05 14.72
N LEU A 51 13.20 8.29 14.40
CA LEU A 51 12.74 9.49 13.70
C LEU A 51 11.82 10.33 14.60
N VAL A 52 11.86 11.64 14.41
CA VAL A 52 10.87 12.55 15.04
C VAL A 52 9.53 12.43 14.33
N GLY A 53 9.56 12.37 13.00
CA GLY A 53 8.36 12.28 12.17
C GLY A 53 7.51 13.55 12.24
N PHE A 54 6.20 13.36 12.08
CA PHE A 54 5.20 14.40 12.08
C PHE A 54 4.75 14.72 13.50
N THR A 55 4.90 15.98 13.90
CA THR A 55 4.58 16.46 15.25
C THR A 55 3.23 17.18 15.26
N VAL A 56 2.39 16.88 16.24
CA VAL A 56 1.04 17.47 16.34
C VAL A 56 1.14 18.95 16.66
N VAL A 57 0.39 19.76 15.90
CA VAL A 57 0.19 21.18 16.16
C VAL A 57 -1.16 21.35 16.85
N ASN A 58 -1.15 21.91 18.06
CA ASN A 58 -2.39 22.23 18.75
C ASN A 58 -3.03 23.49 18.15
N ASN A 59 -4.36 23.51 18.12
CA ASN A 59 -5.11 24.69 17.71
C ASN A 59 -5.04 25.84 18.74
N CYS A 60 -5.64 26.97 18.42
CA CYS A 60 -5.69 28.16 19.29
C CYS A 60 -6.37 27.93 20.66
N PHE A 61 -7.05 26.79 20.84
CA PHE A 61 -7.64 26.34 22.11
C PHE A 61 -6.80 25.26 22.81
N ASN A 62 -5.55 25.05 22.37
CA ASN A 62 -4.63 24.03 22.85
C ASN A 62 -5.17 22.58 22.74
N ARG A 63 -5.92 22.30 21.66
CA ARG A 63 -6.44 20.95 21.35
C ARG A 63 -5.75 20.37 20.12
N PRO A 64 -5.37 19.08 20.12
CA PRO A 64 -4.71 18.43 18.99
C PRO A 64 -5.68 18.11 17.84
N ILE A 65 -6.97 17.95 18.16
CA ILE A 65 -8.01 17.55 17.22
C ILE A 65 -8.98 18.70 17.00
N THR A 66 -9.28 18.97 15.73
CA THR A 66 -10.28 19.95 15.30
C THR A 66 -11.17 19.34 14.23
N MET A 67 -12.45 19.13 14.54
CA MET A 67 -13.46 18.63 13.60
C MET A 67 -13.04 17.32 12.90
N ASP A 68 -12.49 16.38 13.67
CA ASP A 68 -11.94 15.09 13.23
C ASP A 68 -10.66 15.19 12.36
N TYR A 69 -10.03 16.36 12.30
CA TYR A 69 -8.71 16.56 11.69
C TYR A 69 -7.63 16.82 12.74
N ILE A 70 -6.41 16.43 12.39
CA ILE A 70 -5.19 16.78 13.12
C ILE A 70 -4.27 17.53 12.16
N LEU A 71 -3.69 18.63 12.65
CA LEU A 71 -2.63 19.34 11.95
C LEU A 71 -1.30 18.86 12.49
N TYR A 72 -0.39 18.53 11.58
CA TYR A 72 0.99 18.18 11.89
C TYR A 72 1.94 19.20 11.29
N THR A 73 3.11 19.34 11.90
CA THR A 73 4.29 19.96 11.31
C THR A 73 5.45 18.97 11.31
N TYR A 74 6.31 19.06 10.30
CA TYR A 74 7.41 18.11 10.12
C TYR A 74 8.62 18.79 9.48
N GLN A 75 9.75 18.10 9.52
CA GLN A 75 10.96 18.41 8.79
C GLN A 75 11.43 17.14 8.09
N ILE A 76 12.04 17.28 6.92
CA ILE A 76 12.57 16.12 6.19
C ILE A 76 13.84 15.66 6.91
N GLU A 77 13.77 14.47 7.52
CA GLU A 77 14.90 13.83 8.19
C GLU A 77 15.61 12.87 7.23
N THR A 78 16.88 12.58 7.50
CA THR A 78 17.58 11.49 6.80
C THR A 78 17.06 10.15 7.31
N TYR A 79 16.72 9.25 6.41
CA TYR A 79 16.23 7.91 6.74
C TYR A 79 16.76 6.86 5.75
N HIS A 80 16.54 5.59 6.08
CA HIS A 80 16.85 4.46 5.20
C HIS A 80 15.61 3.59 5.00
N ILE A 81 15.27 3.28 3.76
CA ILE A 81 14.12 2.43 3.42
C ILE A 81 14.21 1.04 4.06
N ASP A 82 15.42 0.48 4.19
CA ASP A 82 15.69 -0.79 4.87
C ASP A 82 15.09 -0.82 6.28
N THR A 83 15.23 0.28 7.04
CA THR A 83 14.69 0.40 8.40
C THR A 83 13.16 0.26 8.40
N PHE A 84 12.46 0.86 7.44
CA PHE A 84 11.00 0.76 7.34
C PHE A 84 10.54 -0.66 7.00
N ILE A 85 11.23 -1.30 6.04
CA ILE A 85 10.91 -2.69 5.65
C ILE A 85 11.15 -3.62 6.85
N ARG A 86 12.30 -3.53 7.53
CA ARG A 86 12.56 -4.34 8.73
C ARG A 86 11.52 -4.09 9.82
N GLN A 87 11.16 -2.83 10.06
CA GLN A 87 10.19 -2.48 11.10
C GLN A 87 8.78 -2.99 10.78
N SER A 88 8.34 -2.92 9.52
CA SER A 88 7.03 -3.47 9.08
C SER A 88 6.88 -4.97 9.37
N MET A 89 8.01 -5.70 9.34
CA MET A 89 8.06 -7.14 9.52
C MET A 89 8.11 -7.58 10.99
N ILE A 90 8.28 -6.66 11.94
CA ILE A 90 8.28 -6.99 13.36
C ILE A 90 6.84 -7.34 13.79
N PRO A 91 6.60 -8.55 14.32
CA PRO A 91 5.27 -8.93 14.76
C PRO A 91 4.84 -8.08 15.95
N ILE A 92 3.59 -7.65 15.93
CA ILE A 92 2.93 -7.03 17.09
C ILE A 92 2.03 -8.05 17.79
N GLN A 93 1.56 -7.75 19.00
CA GLN A 93 0.67 -8.64 19.76
C GLN A 93 -0.78 -8.60 19.21
N SER A 94 -0.93 -8.98 17.95
CA SER A 94 -2.19 -9.05 17.23
C SER A 94 -2.05 -10.02 16.04
N THR A 95 -3.18 -10.42 15.47
CA THR A 95 -3.22 -11.32 14.32
C THR A 95 -4.16 -10.78 13.26
N VAL A 96 -3.96 -11.25 12.03
CA VAL A 96 -4.85 -10.97 10.91
C VAL A 96 -5.53 -12.25 10.48
N GLU A 97 -6.85 -12.22 10.43
CA GLU A 97 -7.66 -13.32 9.94
C GLU A 97 -7.53 -13.47 8.41
N ILE A 98 -7.11 -14.64 7.97
CA ILE A 98 -6.96 -14.97 6.55
C ILE A 98 -8.30 -14.88 5.81
N ILE A 99 -9.41 -15.19 6.48
CA ILE A 99 -10.73 -15.11 5.85
C ILE A 99 -11.12 -13.67 5.49
N LYS A 100 -10.81 -12.69 6.34
CA LYS A 100 -11.07 -11.27 6.06
C LYS A 100 -10.24 -10.78 4.87
N ILE A 101 -9.01 -11.27 4.73
CA ILE A 101 -8.17 -10.97 3.56
C ILE A 101 -8.81 -11.55 2.28
N LYS A 102 -9.22 -12.82 2.32
CA LYS A 102 -9.90 -13.49 1.19
C LYS A 102 -11.14 -12.73 0.74
N GLU A 103 -12.04 -12.41 1.68
CA GLU A 103 -13.26 -11.66 1.41
C GLU A 103 -12.96 -10.29 0.78
N SER A 104 -11.97 -9.57 1.32
CA SER A 104 -11.55 -8.28 0.78
C SER A 104 -11.02 -8.39 -0.64
N TRP A 105 -10.17 -9.38 -0.94
CA TRP A 105 -9.59 -9.56 -2.27
C TRP A 105 -10.64 -10.03 -3.29
N CYS A 106 -11.53 -10.95 -2.91
CA CYS A 106 -12.66 -11.35 -3.76
C CYS A 106 -13.55 -10.14 -4.10
N LYS A 107 -13.88 -9.31 -3.10
CA LYS A 107 -14.68 -8.09 -3.33
C LYS A 107 -14.00 -7.14 -4.32
N ILE A 108 -12.69 -6.93 -4.18
CA ILE A 108 -11.92 -6.08 -5.11
C ILE A 108 -11.96 -6.66 -6.53
N LEU A 109 -11.76 -7.97 -6.69
CA LEU A 109 -11.78 -8.63 -8.00
C LEU A 109 -13.17 -8.55 -8.64
N ASP A 110 -14.23 -8.81 -7.88
CA ASP A 110 -15.61 -8.76 -8.38
C ASP A 110 -16.00 -7.33 -8.82
N GLU A 111 -15.62 -6.32 -8.02
CA GLU A 111 -15.89 -4.92 -8.34
C GLU A 111 -15.14 -4.47 -9.61
N ALA A 112 -13.85 -4.81 -9.71
CA ALA A 112 -13.05 -4.54 -10.89
C ALA A 112 -13.62 -5.24 -12.13
N LYS A 113 -14.00 -6.52 -12.01
CA LYS A 113 -14.61 -7.31 -13.10
C LYS A 113 -15.91 -6.68 -13.59
N CYS A 114 -16.77 -6.22 -12.69
CA CYS A 114 -18.00 -5.50 -13.05
C CYS A 114 -17.69 -4.20 -13.81
N LYS A 115 -16.73 -3.41 -13.32
CA LYS A 115 -16.32 -2.14 -13.96
C LYS A 115 -15.73 -2.36 -15.35
N ILE A 116 -14.86 -3.36 -15.49
CA ILE A 116 -14.24 -3.75 -16.75
C ILE A 116 -15.29 -4.26 -17.74
N GLY A 117 -16.24 -5.10 -17.31
CA GLY A 117 -17.32 -5.59 -18.18
C GLY A 117 -18.18 -4.46 -18.74
N ASN A 118 -18.50 -3.46 -17.92
CA ASN A 118 -19.21 -2.25 -18.35
C ASN A 118 -18.38 -1.35 -19.29
N TYR A 119 -17.05 -1.41 -19.18
CA TYR A 119 -16.15 -0.67 -20.06
C TYR A 119 -15.97 -1.36 -21.42
N ALA A 120 -15.74 -2.68 -21.42
CA ALA A 120 -15.51 -3.47 -22.62
C ALA A 120 -16.73 -3.56 -23.55
N SER A 121 -17.94 -3.39 -23.01
CA SER A 121 -19.19 -3.32 -23.80
C SER A 121 -19.36 -2.02 -24.59
N ARG A 122 -18.46 -1.03 -24.42
CA ARG A 122 -18.50 0.24 -25.14
C ARG A 122 -17.90 0.09 -26.55
N ILE A 123 -18.49 0.81 -27.52
CA ILE A 123 -18.09 0.80 -28.94
C ILE A 123 -16.66 1.32 -29.16
N SER A 124 -16.21 2.27 -28.33
CA SER A 124 -14.81 2.70 -28.29
C SER A 124 -14.25 2.42 -26.90
N HIS A 125 -13.30 1.50 -26.84
CA HIS A 125 -12.60 1.15 -25.61
C HIS A 125 -11.11 1.03 -25.89
N PHE A 126 -10.30 1.34 -24.88
CA PHE A 126 -8.86 1.25 -24.99
C PHE A 126 -8.43 -0.22 -24.89
N GLU A 127 -8.04 -0.82 -26.02
CA GLU A 127 -7.78 -2.27 -26.14
C GLU A 127 -6.76 -2.79 -25.12
N HIS A 128 -5.68 -2.04 -24.86
CA HIS A 128 -4.66 -2.43 -23.89
C HIS A 128 -5.25 -2.60 -22.47
N PHE A 129 -6.25 -1.80 -22.10
CA PHE A 129 -6.93 -1.96 -20.82
C PHE A 129 -7.66 -3.31 -20.73
N VAL A 130 -8.33 -3.72 -21.81
CA VAL A 130 -9.01 -5.01 -21.88
C VAL A 130 -8.01 -6.16 -21.80
N VAL A 131 -6.90 -6.10 -22.53
CA VAL A 131 -5.84 -7.12 -22.47
C VAL A 131 -5.23 -7.22 -21.06
N LEU A 132 -4.87 -6.08 -20.47
CA LEU A 132 -4.37 -6.03 -19.09
C LEU A 132 -5.39 -6.61 -18.10
N SER A 133 -6.67 -6.35 -18.32
CA SER A 133 -7.72 -6.84 -17.41
C SER A 133 -7.79 -8.36 -17.37
N TYR A 134 -7.64 -9.07 -18.50
CA TYR A 134 -7.62 -10.53 -18.52
C TYR A 134 -6.39 -11.08 -17.78
N TYR A 135 -5.22 -10.50 -18.03
CA TYR A 135 -3.99 -10.89 -17.36
C TYR A 135 -4.08 -10.71 -15.84
N TYR A 136 -4.49 -9.54 -15.38
CA TYR A 136 -4.57 -9.23 -13.95
C TYR A 136 -5.75 -9.92 -13.26
N GLN A 137 -6.86 -10.21 -13.95
CA GLN A 137 -7.90 -11.09 -13.39
C GLN A 137 -7.34 -12.50 -13.14
N GLY A 138 -6.62 -13.07 -14.11
CA GLY A 138 -5.95 -14.36 -13.95
C GLY A 138 -4.97 -14.38 -12.78
N LEU A 139 -4.13 -13.35 -12.66
CA LEU A 139 -3.22 -13.19 -11.51
C LEU A 139 -3.99 -13.11 -10.17
N GLY A 140 -5.09 -12.35 -10.13
CA GLY A 140 -5.93 -12.23 -8.95
C GLY A 140 -6.56 -13.55 -8.52
N GLU A 141 -7.10 -14.32 -9.46
CA GLU A 141 -7.66 -15.65 -9.19
C GLU A 141 -6.58 -16.64 -8.72
N CYS A 142 -5.39 -16.60 -9.33
CA CYS A 142 -4.24 -17.38 -8.86
C CYS A 142 -3.82 -16.98 -7.44
N ALA A 143 -3.79 -15.68 -7.12
CA ALA A 143 -3.46 -15.20 -5.78
C ALA A 143 -4.46 -15.72 -4.73
N ILE A 144 -5.77 -15.72 -5.03
CA ILE A 144 -6.80 -16.32 -4.16
C ILE A 144 -6.59 -17.83 -4.01
N SER A 145 -6.26 -18.54 -5.09
CA SER A 145 -5.97 -19.98 -5.05
C SER A 145 -4.78 -20.30 -4.14
N VAL A 146 -3.68 -19.54 -4.24
CA VAL A 146 -2.54 -19.65 -3.33
C VAL A 146 -2.94 -19.32 -1.89
N LEU A 147 -3.70 -18.25 -1.68
CA LEU A 147 -4.20 -17.84 -0.36
C LEU A 147 -5.08 -18.93 0.30
N ASN A 148 -5.75 -19.76 -0.51
CA ASN A 148 -6.53 -20.90 -0.03
C ASN A 148 -5.68 -22.10 0.44
N GLN A 149 -4.38 -22.12 0.15
CA GLN A 149 -3.47 -23.16 0.63
C GLN A 149 -2.95 -22.89 2.05
N ILE A 150 -3.10 -21.66 2.56
CA ILE A 150 -2.75 -21.31 3.94
C ILE A 150 -3.64 -22.10 4.90
N LYS A 151 -3.00 -22.84 5.80
CA LYS A 151 -3.69 -23.73 6.75
C LYS A 151 -4.14 -22.98 8.00
N SER A 152 -3.35 -22.01 8.44
CA SER A 152 -3.69 -21.19 9.61
C SER A 152 -4.91 -20.31 9.32
N LYS A 153 -5.75 -20.14 10.34
CA LYS A 153 -6.87 -19.17 10.28
C LYS A 153 -6.39 -17.73 10.37
N GLU A 154 -5.25 -17.54 11.01
CA GLU A 154 -4.68 -16.26 11.36
C GLU A 154 -3.17 -16.27 11.10
N ILE A 155 -2.63 -15.11 10.75
CA ILE A 155 -1.18 -14.88 10.64
C ILE A 155 -0.76 -13.71 11.55
N PRO A 156 0.51 -13.66 12.01
CA PRO A 156 1.00 -12.54 12.80
C PRO A 156 0.77 -11.20 12.13
N ALA A 157 0.28 -10.22 12.91
CA ALA A 157 0.14 -8.86 12.45
C ALA A 157 1.46 -8.08 12.58
N GLY A 158 1.58 -7.02 11.79
CA GLY A 158 2.63 -6.01 11.84
C GLY A 158 2.07 -4.68 11.35
N ILE A 159 2.98 -3.76 11.03
CA ILE A 159 2.64 -2.44 10.50
C ILE A 159 2.77 -2.50 8.98
N GLU A 160 1.74 -2.09 8.27
CA GLU A 160 1.75 -1.96 6.80
C GLU A 160 1.63 -0.49 6.41
N HIS A 161 2.27 -0.13 5.29
CA HIS A 161 2.03 1.15 4.62
C HIS A 161 0.93 1.02 3.56
N PHE A 162 0.08 2.03 3.40
CA PHE A 162 -0.84 2.08 2.25
C PHE A 162 -0.07 2.23 0.95
N TYR A 163 0.92 3.12 0.94
CA TYR A 163 1.83 3.40 -0.16
C TYR A 163 3.27 3.18 0.29
N MET A 164 3.99 2.34 -0.44
CA MET A 164 5.41 2.08 -0.22
C MET A 164 6.20 2.69 -1.37
N ASN A 165 6.70 3.92 -1.15
CA ASN A 165 7.56 4.67 -2.08
C ASN A 165 8.71 5.26 -1.28
N ASP A 166 9.91 5.35 -1.86
CA ASP A 166 11.06 5.95 -1.20
C ASP A 166 10.95 7.49 -1.15
N SER A 167 10.11 7.98 -0.23
CA SER A 167 9.94 9.40 0.08
C SER A 167 9.59 9.56 1.56
N TYR A 168 10.29 10.46 2.25
CA TYR A 168 10.01 10.78 3.66
C TYR A 168 8.55 11.15 3.88
N GLU A 169 7.99 12.00 3.02
CA GLU A 169 6.61 12.47 3.16
C GLU A 169 5.59 11.35 2.94
N VAL A 170 5.96 10.28 2.23
CA VAL A 170 5.08 9.12 2.07
C VAL A 170 5.28 8.16 3.24
N LEU A 171 6.52 7.72 3.48
CA LEU A 171 6.84 6.71 4.47
C LEU A 171 6.53 7.18 5.89
N CYS A 172 6.81 8.44 6.23
CA CYS A 172 6.58 8.95 7.58
C CYS A 172 5.18 9.53 7.77
N CYS A 173 4.30 9.54 6.77
CA CYS A 173 2.99 10.18 6.88
C CYS A 173 2.06 9.45 7.87
N PRO A 174 1.49 10.12 8.89
CA PRO A 174 0.57 9.49 9.84
C PRO A 174 -0.64 8.80 9.20
N SER A 175 -1.09 9.27 8.03
CA SER A 175 -2.21 8.66 7.32
C SER A 175 -1.83 7.41 6.52
N ASN A 176 -0.54 7.12 6.38
CA ASN A 176 -0.04 6.05 5.52
C ASN A 176 0.06 4.69 6.21
N PHE A 177 -0.30 4.58 7.50
CA PHE A 177 -0.10 3.37 8.27
C PHE A 177 -1.39 2.65 8.64
N LEU A 178 -1.29 1.33 8.79
CA LEU A 178 -2.31 0.49 9.37
C LEU A 178 -1.71 -0.77 10.01
N VAL A 179 -2.41 -1.32 10.99
CA VAL A 179 -2.10 -2.64 11.54
C VAL A 179 -2.73 -3.73 10.66
N ALA A 180 -1.90 -4.54 10.02
CA ALA A 180 -2.34 -5.69 9.23
C ALA A 180 -1.20 -6.72 9.09
N SER A 181 -0.97 -7.31 7.93
CA SER A 181 0.00 -8.39 7.79
C SER A 181 1.41 -7.83 7.59
N ARG A 182 2.37 -8.40 8.32
CA ARG A 182 3.75 -7.93 8.34
C ARG A 182 4.57 -8.18 7.06
N VAL A 183 3.97 -8.68 5.96
CA VAL A 183 4.69 -9.00 4.70
C VAL A 183 4.27 -8.16 3.49
N LYS A 184 3.26 -7.28 3.62
CA LYS A 184 2.78 -6.49 2.47
C LYS A 184 3.82 -5.49 1.98
N ASP A 185 4.49 -4.79 2.87
CA ASP A 185 5.49 -3.78 2.49
C ASP A 185 6.68 -4.42 1.80
N LEU A 186 7.06 -5.63 2.23
CA LEU A 186 8.06 -6.45 1.56
C LEU A 186 7.64 -6.81 0.12
N ALA A 187 6.40 -7.30 -0.06
CA ALA A 187 5.86 -7.60 -1.38
C ALA A 187 5.79 -6.35 -2.28
N THR A 188 5.35 -5.23 -1.72
CA THR A 188 5.17 -3.97 -2.45
C THR A 188 6.52 -3.37 -2.82
N GLY A 189 7.50 -3.41 -1.90
CA GLY A 189 8.87 -2.99 -2.15
C GLY A 189 9.48 -3.74 -3.31
N TYR A 190 9.32 -5.06 -3.36
CA TYR A 190 9.82 -5.86 -4.48
C TYR A 190 9.10 -5.56 -5.79
N LYS A 191 7.76 -5.50 -5.79
CA LYS A 191 6.97 -5.16 -6.99
C LYS A 191 7.31 -3.79 -7.57
N ASN A 192 7.66 -2.83 -6.71
CA ASN A 192 8.01 -1.47 -7.10
C ASN A 192 9.52 -1.31 -7.41
N ASN A 193 10.30 -2.39 -7.42
CA ASN A 193 11.76 -2.38 -7.59
C ASN A 193 12.49 -1.49 -6.55
N LEU A 194 11.92 -1.33 -5.35
CA LEU A 194 12.57 -0.68 -4.22
C LEU A 194 13.58 -1.60 -3.53
N ILE A 195 13.38 -2.91 -3.68
CA ILE A 195 14.32 -3.95 -3.24
C ILE A 195 14.48 -4.98 -4.36
N SER A 196 15.67 -5.55 -4.43
CA SER A 196 16.04 -6.65 -5.32
C SER A 196 15.56 -8.00 -4.79
N ILE A 197 15.67 -9.04 -5.62
CA ILE A 197 15.39 -10.42 -5.22
C ILE A 197 16.33 -10.91 -4.11
N ASN A 198 17.59 -10.47 -4.11
CA ASN A 198 18.56 -10.84 -3.09
C ASN A 198 18.20 -10.20 -1.74
N GLU A 199 17.83 -8.91 -1.74
CA GLU A 199 17.36 -8.23 -0.53
C GLU A 199 16.05 -8.86 -0.02
N LEU A 200 15.13 -9.23 -0.92
CA LEU A 200 13.92 -9.98 -0.56
C LEU A 200 14.28 -11.29 0.16
N GLU A 201 15.22 -12.08 -0.37
CA GLU A 201 15.70 -13.32 0.25
C GLU A 201 16.39 -13.05 1.61
N GLU A 202 17.16 -11.97 1.74
CA GLU A 202 17.77 -11.57 3.01
C GLU A 202 16.73 -11.22 4.08
N TYR A 203 15.68 -10.46 3.71
CA TYR A 203 14.62 -10.07 4.64
C TYR A 203 13.82 -11.26 5.16
N ILE A 204 13.45 -12.21 4.30
CA ILE A 204 12.72 -13.41 4.73
C ILE A 204 13.55 -14.27 5.69
N ASN A 205 14.87 -14.35 5.46
CA ASN A 205 15.80 -15.12 6.29
C ASN A 205 16.05 -14.41 7.63
N TYR A 206 16.14 -13.08 7.63
CA TYR A 206 16.33 -12.27 8.84
C TYR A 206 15.19 -12.45 9.84
N ILE A 207 13.94 -12.39 9.36
CA ILE A 207 12.77 -12.41 10.24
C ILE A 207 12.19 -13.82 10.49
N ASN A 208 12.71 -14.83 9.77
CA ASN A 208 12.28 -16.22 9.83
C ASN A 208 10.76 -16.37 9.67
N LEU A 209 10.22 -15.95 8.53
CA LEU A 209 8.79 -16.09 8.19
C LEU A 209 8.35 -17.55 8.24
N SER A 210 7.15 -17.81 8.79
CA SER A 210 6.54 -19.15 8.73
C SER A 210 6.15 -19.54 7.31
N THR A 211 5.92 -20.84 7.07
CA THR A 211 5.49 -21.35 5.76
C THR A 211 4.19 -20.71 5.27
N ASP A 212 3.26 -20.43 6.19
CA ASP A 212 1.99 -19.77 5.87
C ASP A 212 2.19 -18.30 5.51
N GLU A 213 3.12 -17.60 6.16
CA GLU A 213 3.49 -16.22 5.82
C GLU A 213 4.25 -16.13 4.49
N LEU A 214 5.12 -17.10 4.18
CA LEU A 214 5.79 -17.18 2.88
C LEU A 214 4.78 -17.48 1.75
N THR A 215 3.82 -18.36 2.01
CA THR A 215 2.70 -18.64 1.09
C THR A 215 1.86 -17.37 0.89
N TYR A 216 1.62 -16.61 1.96
CA TYR A 216 0.92 -15.34 1.89
C TYR A 216 1.69 -14.26 1.13
N LEU A 217 3.01 -14.16 1.34
CA LEU A 217 3.90 -13.27 0.61
C LEU A 217 3.84 -13.56 -0.89
N TYR A 218 3.88 -14.83 -1.29
CA TYR A 218 3.71 -15.21 -2.69
C TYR A 218 2.33 -14.81 -3.24
N ALA A 219 1.25 -15.05 -2.49
CA ALA A 219 -0.09 -14.61 -2.87
C ALA A 219 -0.16 -13.08 -3.04
N ARG A 220 0.49 -12.31 -2.17
CA ARG A 220 0.59 -10.84 -2.24
C ARG A 220 1.35 -10.36 -3.48
N LEU A 221 2.44 -11.04 -3.85
CA LEU A 221 3.20 -10.72 -5.06
C LEU A 221 2.34 -10.86 -6.32
N LEU A 222 1.55 -11.94 -6.38
CA LEU A 222 0.60 -12.20 -7.46
C LEU A 222 -0.57 -11.21 -7.48
N PHE A 223 -1.10 -10.84 -6.31
CA PHE A 223 -2.31 -10.03 -6.25
C PHE A 223 -2.11 -8.64 -6.89
N PRO A 224 -2.90 -8.28 -7.92
CA PRO A 224 -2.69 -7.05 -8.68
C PRO A 224 -3.51 -5.88 -8.13
N GLY A 225 -3.36 -5.61 -6.83
CA GLY A 225 -4.16 -4.61 -6.12
C GLY A 225 -4.10 -3.21 -6.75
N GLN A 226 -2.93 -2.77 -7.22
CA GLN A 226 -2.75 -1.46 -7.85
C GLN A 226 -3.55 -1.34 -9.16
N PHE A 227 -3.47 -2.35 -10.02
CA PHE A 227 -4.24 -2.37 -11.27
C PHE A 227 -5.75 -2.41 -10.99
N MET A 228 -6.18 -3.23 -10.01
CA MET A 228 -7.60 -3.33 -9.66
C MET A 228 -8.15 -2.01 -9.13
N GLN A 229 -7.41 -1.30 -8.29
CA GLN A 229 -7.82 0.02 -7.80
C GLN A 229 -7.94 1.04 -8.93
N LEU A 230 -7.00 1.05 -9.89
CA LEU A 230 -7.08 1.90 -11.08
C LEU A 230 -8.33 1.56 -11.90
N ALA A 231 -8.62 0.28 -12.13
CA ALA A 231 -9.81 -0.16 -12.87
C ALA A 231 -11.14 0.21 -12.17
N ILE A 232 -11.17 0.27 -10.84
CA ILE A 232 -12.38 0.57 -10.06
C ILE A 232 -12.65 2.08 -9.99
N ASN A 233 -11.61 2.86 -9.69
CA ASN A 233 -11.72 4.25 -9.26
C ASN A 233 -11.52 5.26 -10.39
N ASP A 234 -10.70 4.94 -11.39
CA ASP A 234 -10.30 5.91 -12.40
C ASP A 234 -11.17 5.83 -13.66
N ASP A 235 -11.42 6.99 -14.29
CA ASP A 235 -11.97 7.00 -15.65
C ASP A 235 -10.88 6.53 -16.62
N CYS A 236 -10.97 5.28 -17.05
CA CYS A 236 -10.02 4.65 -17.98
C CYS A 236 -9.97 5.35 -19.36
N ASN A 237 -10.86 6.31 -19.63
CA ASN A 237 -10.80 7.16 -20.81
C ASN A 237 -9.94 8.43 -20.64
N ASP A 238 -9.62 8.80 -19.40
CA ASP A 238 -8.72 9.92 -19.10
C ASP A 238 -7.33 9.70 -19.72
N SER A 239 -6.76 10.79 -20.23
CA SER A 239 -5.48 10.76 -20.95
C SER A 239 -4.30 10.35 -20.06
N GLN A 240 -4.28 10.76 -18.79
CA GLN A 240 -3.23 10.40 -17.84
C GLN A 240 -3.37 8.93 -17.43
N VAL A 241 -4.59 8.47 -17.20
CA VAL A 241 -4.89 7.07 -16.87
C VAL A 241 -4.48 6.15 -18.03
N LYS A 242 -4.79 6.52 -19.28
CA LYS A 242 -4.33 5.78 -20.48
C LYS A 242 -2.81 5.70 -20.56
N LYS A 243 -2.10 6.80 -20.27
CA LYS A 243 -0.63 6.80 -20.25
C LYS A 243 -0.07 5.86 -19.18
N ARG A 244 -0.68 5.82 -17.99
CA ARG A 244 -0.32 4.88 -16.92
C ARG A 244 -0.58 3.43 -17.35
N LEU A 245 -1.74 3.14 -17.93
CA LEU A 245 -2.09 1.81 -18.44
C LEU A 245 -1.15 1.34 -19.56
N LEU A 246 -0.76 2.23 -20.47
CA LEU A 246 0.24 1.94 -21.51
C LEU A 246 1.59 1.56 -20.90
N ASN A 247 2.03 2.30 -19.87
CA ASN A 247 3.28 1.99 -19.18
C ASN A 247 3.22 0.61 -18.50
N ILE A 248 2.10 0.30 -17.83
CA ILE A 248 1.87 -1.02 -17.23
C ILE A 248 1.94 -2.12 -18.30
N TYR A 249 1.24 -1.93 -19.42
CA TYR A 249 1.25 -2.89 -20.54
C TYR A 249 2.66 -3.12 -21.10
N GLN A 250 3.43 -2.04 -21.29
CA GLN A 250 4.80 -2.12 -21.80
C GLN A 250 5.76 -2.84 -20.84
N ASN A 251 5.46 -2.86 -19.54
CA ASN A 251 6.29 -3.48 -18.51
C ASN A 251 5.78 -4.87 -18.07
N ILE A 252 4.74 -5.41 -18.70
CA ILE A 252 4.11 -6.68 -18.28
C ILE A 252 5.09 -7.85 -18.28
N ASP A 253 6.01 -7.91 -19.25
CA ASP A 253 6.97 -9.01 -19.34
C ASP A 253 8.05 -8.91 -18.26
N ASN A 254 8.44 -7.68 -17.86
CA ASN A 254 9.32 -7.48 -16.71
C ASN A 254 8.63 -7.91 -15.41
N GLU A 255 7.33 -7.60 -15.24
CA GLU A 255 6.56 -8.07 -14.09
C GLU A 255 6.50 -9.60 -14.03
N LYS A 256 6.28 -10.27 -15.16
CA LYS A 256 6.32 -11.75 -15.23
C LYS A 256 7.68 -12.30 -14.81
N VAL A 257 8.78 -11.74 -15.33
CA VAL A 257 10.13 -12.16 -14.95
C VAL A 257 10.35 -12.00 -13.45
N ASN A 258 9.95 -10.86 -12.87
CA ASN A 258 10.06 -10.62 -11.44
C ASN A 258 9.25 -11.63 -10.61
N LEU A 259 8.04 -11.99 -11.07
CA LEU A 259 7.21 -13.01 -10.41
C LEU A 259 7.81 -14.41 -10.50
N ILE A 260 8.40 -14.78 -11.65
CA ILE A 260 9.09 -16.06 -11.82
C ILE A 260 10.29 -16.15 -10.88
N GLN A 261 11.11 -15.09 -10.82
CA GLN A 261 12.26 -15.04 -9.91
C GLN A 261 11.83 -15.18 -8.44
N ALA A 262 10.76 -14.48 -8.04
CA ALA A 262 10.23 -14.59 -6.69
C ALA A 262 9.67 -15.99 -6.39
N TYR A 263 8.97 -16.61 -7.36
CA TYR A 263 8.52 -17.99 -7.24
C TYR A 263 9.70 -18.96 -7.05
N GLU A 264 10.72 -18.88 -7.90
CA GLU A 264 11.90 -19.74 -7.84
C GLU A 264 12.63 -19.61 -6.50
N MET A 265 12.76 -18.39 -5.99
CA MET A 265 13.34 -18.14 -4.67
C MET A 265 12.46 -18.71 -3.55
N LEU A 266 11.17 -18.34 -3.47
CA LEU A 266 10.28 -18.75 -2.39
C LEU A 266 10.01 -20.26 -2.36
N SER A 267 10.04 -20.93 -3.52
CA SER A 267 9.87 -22.38 -3.65
C SER A 267 10.95 -23.21 -2.94
N ARG A 268 12.10 -22.60 -2.63
CA ARG A 268 13.16 -23.23 -1.82
C ARG A 268 12.79 -23.31 -0.34
N TYR A 269 11.89 -22.44 0.11
CA TYR A 269 11.53 -22.26 1.53
C TYR A 269 10.14 -22.79 1.87
N THR A 270 9.22 -22.81 0.90
CA THR A 270 7.86 -23.32 1.10
C THR A 270 7.31 -23.97 -0.16
N SER A 271 6.38 -24.91 0.01
CA SER A 271 5.67 -25.52 -1.13
C SER A 271 4.58 -24.55 -1.61
N ILE A 272 4.80 -23.97 -2.79
CA ILE A 272 3.87 -23.06 -3.45
C ILE A 272 3.63 -23.51 -4.90
N PRO A 273 2.42 -23.27 -5.46
CA PRO A 273 2.08 -23.75 -6.78
C PRO A 273 2.79 -22.92 -7.86
N LYS A 274 3.32 -23.60 -8.88
CA LYS A 274 3.74 -22.94 -10.12
C LYS A 274 2.52 -22.51 -10.92
N ILE A 275 2.54 -21.29 -11.44
CA ILE A 275 1.52 -20.81 -12.39
C ILE A 275 2.05 -21.09 -13.79
N ALA A 276 1.38 -21.97 -14.53
CA ALA A 276 1.92 -22.52 -15.78
C ALA A 276 2.01 -21.52 -16.95
N TRP A 277 1.21 -20.45 -16.91
CA TRP A 277 1.15 -19.43 -17.95
C TRP A 277 1.98 -18.18 -17.63
N LEU A 278 2.59 -18.13 -16.44
CA LEU A 278 3.70 -17.22 -16.14
C LEU A 278 4.98 -17.83 -16.73
#